data_AF-A0A4Q5QQM2-F1
#
_entry.id   AF-A0A4Q5QQM2-F1
#
_cell.length_a   1.000
_cell.length_b   1.000
_cell.length_c   1.000
_cell.angle_alpha   90.00
_cell.angle_beta   90.00
_cell.angle_gamma   90.00
#
_symmetry.space_group_name_H-M   'P 1'
#
loop_
_entity.id
_entity.type
_entity.pdbx_description
1 polymer ?
#
loop_
_entity_poly.entity_id
_entity_poly.type
_entity_poly.pdbx_seq_one_letter_code
_entity_poly.pdbx_strand_id
1 'polypeptide(L)'
;MMRVGSLLRQAWRLTLPYFMRSEQRWSARGMLLGIIVLALTQVGASTLINFWYGQFYDALQAKDLDSFIRLLLWYRWDDAHGFMLGFVPIVTPLVPLGGLQAYVQQWLQIRWRSWMTNDILGQYMSDRAYYTIGLTHVAGDPGTDNPDQRISEDIRDFTSSTLDLAISFISRITNLFSFSVILWGLSGATQIFGVTIPGYMFWGALLYAVAGTFLTHVVGRQLVPLNFMRQKAEADFRYALVRLRENGEGVALSSGEVEEKAVLGTRFTEVTTNWFRLMTRRFKLSLLTDT
;
A
#
# COMPACT_ATOMS: atom_id res chain seq x y z
N MET A 1 -13.65 -9.07 -16.06
CA MET A 1 -12.35 -8.82 -15.41
C MET A 1 -11.47 -8.05 -16.38
N MET A 2 -11.11 -6.79 -16.08
CA MET A 2 -10.19 -6.02 -16.91
C MET A 2 -8.81 -6.71 -16.92
N ARG A 3 -8.16 -6.79 -18.08
CA ARG A 3 -6.81 -7.35 -18.19
C ARG A 3 -5.82 -6.38 -17.54
N VAL A 4 -4.90 -6.86 -16.69
CA VAL A 4 -3.91 -6.02 -15.98
C VAL A 4 -3.16 -5.07 -16.93
N GLY A 5 -2.86 -5.53 -18.14
CA GLY A 5 -2.20 -4.70 -19.16
C GLY A 5 -3.01 -3.48 -19.64
N SER A 6 -4.35 -3.55 -19.65
CA SER A 6 -5.17 -2.38 -20.00
C SER A 6 -5.21 -1.35 -18.88
N LEU A 7 -5.20 -1.80 -17.62
CA LEU A 7 -5.15 -0.91 -16.45
C LEU A 7 -3.82 -0.13 -16.40
N LEU A 8 -2.69 -0.80 -16.59
CA LEU A 8 -1.38 -0.16 -16.63
C LEU A 8 -1.29 0.89 -17.75
N ARG A 9 -1.84 0.58 -18.93
CA ARG A 9 -1.88 1.53 -20.05
C ARG A 9 -2.73 2.77 -19.73
N GLN A 10 -3.85 2.58 -19.04
CA GLN A 10 -4.72 3.70 -18.63
C GLN A 10 -4.05 4.55 -17.55
N ALA A 11 -3.47 3.93 -16.53
CA ALA A 11 -2.70 4.63 -15.50
C ALA A 11 -1.55 5.44 -16.13
N TRP A 12 -0.82 4.84 -17.06
CA TRP A 12 0.27 5.50 -17.79
C TRP A 12 -0.21 6.71 -18.58
N ARG A 13 -1.39 6.63 -19.21
CA ARG A 13 -1.99 7.77 -19.93
C ARG A 13 -2.36 8.93 -18.99
N LEU A 14 -2.76 8.64 -17.76
CA LEU A 14 -3.11 9.66 -16.76
C LEU A 14 -1.88 10.27 -16.08
N THR A 15 -0.81 9.49 -15.89
CA THR A 15 0.41 9.97 -15.21
C THR A 15 1.35 10.74 -16.13
N LEU A 16 1.53 10.31 -17.39
CA LEU A 16 2.51 10.90 -18.31
C LEU A 16 2.39 12.42 -18.49
N PRO A 17 1.18 12.98 -18.68
CA PRO A 17 1.01 14.40 -18.98
C PRO A 17 1.64 15.31 -17.92
N TYR A 18 1.47 14.98 -16.63
CA TYR A 18 2.06 15.76 -15.54
C TYR A 18 3.59 15.73 -15.57
N PHE A 19 4.20 14.54 -15.73
CA PHE A 19 5.66 14.40 -15.69
C PHE A 19 6.38 14.77 -16.99
N MET A 20 5.67 14.87 -18.13
CA MET A 20 6.29 15.14 -19.43
C MET A 20 5.90 16.47 -20.07
N ARG A 21 4.64 16.89 -19.94
CA ARG A 21 4.09 18.04 -20.67
C ARG A 21 3.78 19.25 -19.78
N SER A 22 3.68 19.06 -18.46
CA SER A 22 3.49 20.17 -17.52
C SER A 22 4.68 21.14 -17.53
N GLU A 23 4.40 22.43 -17.35
CA GLU A 23 5.42 23.46 -17.07
C GLU A 23 6.26 23.11 -15.84
N GLN A 24 5.66 22.39 -14.88
CA GLN A 24 6.29 21.98 -13.62
C GLN A 24 7.09 20.67 -13.75
N ARG A 25 7.27 20.12 -14.96
CA ARG A 25 7.88 18.80 -15.21
C ARG A 25 9.25 18.61 -14.55
N TRP A 26 10.11 19.63 -14.57
CA TRP A 26 11.46 19.52 -14.01
C TRP A 26 11.44 19.49 -12.48
N SER A 27 10.57 20.30 -11.86
CA SER A 27 10.35 20.27 -10.42
C SER A 27 9.74 18.93 -9.98
N ALA A 28 8.73 18.43 -10.71
CA ALA A 28 8.11 17.14 -10.43
C ALA A 28 9.10 15.97 -10.56
N ARG A 29 9.94 15.96 -11.59
CA ARG A 29 10.99 14.94 -11.77
C ARG A 29 12.09 15.04 -10.71
N GLY A 30 12.51 16.25 -10.35
CA GLY A 30 13.48 16.48 -9.29
C GLY A 30 12.98 15.99 -7.93
N MET A 31 11.72 16.28 -7.60
CA MET A 31 11.06 15.76 -6.40
C MET A 31 10.96 14.23 -6.43
N LEU A 32 10.51 13.65 -7.56
CA LEU A 32 10.41 12.20 -7.70
C LEU A 32 11.78 11.51 -7.56
N LEU A 33 12.82 12.03 -8.21
CA LEU A 33 14.19 11.54 -8.09
C LEU A 33 14.68 11.66 -6.64
N GLY A 34 14.45 12.81 -5.99
CA GLY A 34 14.80 13.03 -4.60
C GLY A 34 14.13 12.03 -3.66
N ILE A 35 12.84 11.76 -3.86
CA ILE A 35 12.10 10.76 -3.08
C ILE A 35 12.69 9.36 -3.31
N ILE A 36 13.02 8.98 -4.55
CA ILE A 36 13.65 7.69 -4.86
C ILE A 36 15.02 7.58 -4.18
N VAL A 37 15.86 8.62 -4.24
CA VAL A 37 17.18 8.64 -3.58
C VAL A 37 17.05 8.54 -2.06
N LEU A 38 16.09 9.24 -1.46
CA LEU A 38 15.81 9.13 -0.03
C LEU A 38 15.33 7.72 0.34
N ALA A 39 14.42 7.14 -0.44
CA ALA A 39 13.93 5.79 -0.23
C ALA A 39 15.05 4.74 -0.33
N LEU A 40 15.94 4.86 -1.33
CA LEU A 40 17.10 3.99 -1.47
C LEU A 40 18.12 4.18 -0.33
N THR A 41 18.31 5.42 0.13
CA THR A 41 19.13 5.72 1.32
C THR A 41 18.58 5.02 2.56
N GLN A 42 17.25 5.02 2.76
CA GLN A 42 16.59 4.32 3.87
C GLN A 42 16.82 2.80 3.80
N VAL A 43 16.73 2.21 2.60
CA VAL A 43 17.03 0.77 2.39
C VAL A 43 18.50 0.46 2.66
N GLY A 44 19.42 1.32 2.19
CA GLY A 44 20.86 1.19 2.45
C GLY A 44 21.18 1.27 3.94
N ALA A 45 20.58 2.23 4.66
CA ALA A 45 20.73 2.35 6.11
C ALA A 45 20.17 1.12 6.84
N SER A 46 19.01 0.61 6.41
CA SER A 46 18.42 -0.63 6.96
C SER A 46 19.36 -1.83 6.78
N THR A 47 20.03 -1.91 5.63
CA THR A 47 21.05 -2.93 5.34
C THR A 47 22.27 -2.76 6.24
N LEU A 48 22.76 -1.53 6.42
CA LEU A 48 23.88 -1.23 7.31
C LEU A 48 23.56 -1.57 8.76
N ILE A 49 22.35 -1.26 9.24
CA ILE A 49 21.86 -1.63 10.58
C ILE A 49 21.83 -3.15 10.74
N ASN A 50 21.49 -3.90 9.68
CA ASN A 50 21.50 -5.36 9.74
C ASN A 50 22.91 -5.92 9.97
N PHE A 51 23.93 -5.42 9.24
CA PHE A 51 25.32 -5.76 9.52
C PHE A 51 25.77 -5.30 10.91
N TRP A 52 25.29 -4.12 11.33
CA TRP A 52 25.57 -3.57 12.65
C TRP A 52 25.09 -4.49 13.78
N TYR A 53 23.89 -5.07 13.64
CA TYR A 53 23.36 -6.02 14.62
C TYR A 53 24.29 -7.21 14.82
N GLY A 54 24.82 -7.80 13.74
CA GLY A 54 25.76 -8.92 13.84
C GLY A 54 26.95 -8.59 14.73
N GLN A 55 27.70 -7.53 14.40
CA GLN A 55 28.89 -7.15 15.17
C GLN A 55 28.57 -6.68 16.59
N PHE A 56 27.41 -6.05 16.79
CA PHE A 56 26.97 -5.64 18.13
C PHE A 56 26.73 -6.86 19.03
N TYR A 57 26.07 -7.90 18.51
CA TYR A 57 25.88 -9.15 19.25
C TYR A 57 27.19 -9.90 19.44
N ASP A 58 28.10 -9.90 18.46
CA ASP A 58 29.42 -10.50 18.61
C ASP A 58 30.23 -9.82 19.73
N ALA A 59 30.23 -8.49 19.79
CA ALA A 59 30.89 -7.73 20.85
C ALA A 59 30.28 -8.02 22.23
N LEU A 60 28.96 -8.16 22.30
CA LEU A 60 28.25 -8.51 23.54
C LEU A 60 28.58 -9.94 23.99
N GLN A 61 28.64 -10.89 23.05
CA GLN A 61 29.03 -12.28 23.32
C GLN A 61 30.48 -12.38 23.79
N ALA A 62 31.38 -11.60 23.18
CA ALA A 62 32.79 -11.51 23.57
C ALA A 62 33.01 -10.71 24.87
N LYS A 63 31.98 -10.05 25.40
CA LYS A 63 32.04 -9.13 26.56
C LYS A 63 33.05 -7.98 26.36
N ASP A 64 33.21 -7.53 25.11
CA ASP A 64 34.09 -6.41 24.77
C ASP A 64 33.36 -5.08 24.92
N LEU A 65 33.61 -4.41 26.05
CA LEU A 65 32.97 -3.14 26.41
C LEU A 65 33.44 -1.97 25.52
N ASP A 66 34.68 -1.98 25.03
CA ASP A 66 35.18 -0.90 24.16
C ASP A 66 34.51 -0.97 22.79
N SER A 67 34.49 -2.17 22.17
CA SER A 67 33.77 -2.38 20.90
C SER A 67 32.28 -2.09 21.06
N PHE A 68 31.66 -2.49 22.17
CA PHE A 68 30.26 -2.20 22.45
C PHE A 68 29.97 -0.69 22.47
N ILE A 69 30.74 0.10 23.23
CA ILE A 69 30.53 1.56 23.33
C ILE A 69 30.77 2.24 21.99
N ARG A 70 31.82 1.84 21.26
CA ARG A 70 32.15 2.40 19.94
C ARG A 70 31.07 2.10 18.90
N LEU A 71 30.55 0.87 18.88
CA LEU A 71 29.43 0.47 18.03
C LEU A 71 28.14 1.20 18.41
N LEU A 72 27.96 1.60 19.67
CA LEU A 72 26.76 2.35 20.06
C LEU A 72 26.85 3.84 19.68
N LEU A 73 27.96 4.51 19.99
CA LEU A 73 28.06 5.97 19.94
C LEU A 73 28.75 6.54 18.70
N TRP A 74 29.74 5.86 18.14
CA TRP A 74 30.69 6.47 17.20
C TRP A 74 30.90 5.64 15.95
N TYR A 75 32.03 4.96 15.85
CA TYR A 75 32.38 4.07 14.77
C TYR A 75 33.38 3.04 15.31
N ARG A 76 33.44 1.89 14.66
CA ARG A 76 34.44 0.85 14.90
C ARG A 76 35.20 0.63 13.61
N TRP A 77 36.52 0.51 13.72
CA TRP A 77 37.37 0.05 12.63
C TRP A 77 38.03 -1.24 13.10
N ASP A 78 37.89 -2.30 12.31
CA ASP A 78 38.41 -3.63 12.60
C ASP A 78 39.06 -4.18 11.32
N ASP A 79 40.16 -4.91 11.45
CA ASP A 79 40.87 -5.51 10.30
C ASP A 79 40.03 -6.60 9.63
N ALA A 80 39.17 -7.27 10.40
CA ALA A 80 38.31 -8.35 9.90
C ALA A 80 37.06 -7.84 9.15
N HIS A 81 36.48 -6.71 9.59
CA HIS A 81 35.18 -6.23 9.10
C HIS A 81 35.22 -4.83 8.47
N GLY A 82 36.37 -4.15 8.51
CA GLY A 82 36.57 -2.82 7.99
C GLY A 82 35.95 -1.71 8.86
N PHE A 83 35.62 -0.58 8.22
CA PHE A 83 35.00 0.56 8.87
C PHE A 83 33.49 0.34 9.01
N MET A 84 32.97 0.44 10.24
CA MET A 84 31.53 0.43 10.51
C MET A 84 31.12 1.62 11.39
N LEU A 85 30.07 2.32 10.97
CA LEU A 85 29.45 3.38 11.76
C LEU A 85 28.72 2.78 12.96
N GLY A 86 28.70 3.52 14.06
CA GLY A 86 27.90 3.19 15.23
C GLY A 86 26.41 3.50 15.04
N PHE A 87 25.59 3.02 15.97
CA PHE A 87 24.14 3.16 15.89
C PHE A 87 23.68 4.62 15.88
N VAL A 88 24.22 5.45 16.78
CA VAL A 88 23.82 6.86 16.90
C VAL A 88 24.10 7.63 15.59
N PRO A 89 25.30 7.57 14.98
CA PRO A 89 25.57 8.25 13.70
C PRO A 89 24.75 7.73 12.51
N ILE A 90 24.29 6.48 12.54
CA ILE A 90 23.42 5.93 11.48
C ILE A 90 21.98 6.44 11.67
N VAL A 91 21.42 6.31 12.87
CA VAL A 91 19.98 6.56 13.11
C VAL A 91 19.65 8.05 13.22
N THR A 92 20.56 8.85 13.77
CA THR A 92 20.36 10.30 13.95
C THR A 92 20.00 11.02 12.64
N PRO A 93 20.71 10.84 11.51
CA PRO A 93 20.30 11.41 10.23
C PRO A 93 19.12 10.67 9.59
N LEU A 94 18.92 9.39 9.89
CA LEU A 94 17.88 8.57 9.25
C LEU A 94 16.46 9.05 9.55
N VAL A 95 16.20 9.42 10.81
CA VAL A 95 14.89 9.91 11.27
C VAL A 95 14.45 11.19 10.53
N PRO A 96 15.23 12.29 10.52
CA PRO A 96 14.85 13.49 9.78
C PRO A 96 14.82 13.26 8.26
N LEU A 97 15.66 12.39 7.70
CA LEU A 97 15.58 12.03 6.29
C LEU A 97 14.26 11.33 5.94
N GLY A 98 13.75 10.48 6.84
CA GLY A 98 12.43 9.86 6.68
C GLY A 98 11.30 10.89 6.69
N GLY A 99 11.36 11.85 7.63
CA GLY A 99 10.43 12.97 7.67
C GLY A 99 10.49 13.85 6.41
N LEU A 100 11.70 14.13 5.91
CA LEU A 100 11.91 14.87 4.66
C LEU A 100 11.33 14.12 3.47
N GLN A 101 11.55 12.81 3.37
CA GLN A 101 10.98 11.98 2.30
C GLN A 101 9.45 12.07 2.32
N ALA A 102 8.83 11.89 3.49
CA ALA A 102 7.38 11.98 3.64
C ALA A 102 6.85 13.38 3.26
N TYR A 103 7.56 14.44 3.65
CA TYR A 103 7.20 15.81 3.31
C TYR A 103 7.28 16.08 1.81
N VAL A 104 8.39 15.70 1.15
CA VAL A 104 8.57 15.89 -0.30
C VAL A 104 7.55 15.06 -1.09
N GLN A 105 7.20 13.86 -0.61
CA GLN A 105 6.16 13.01 -1.19
C GLN A 105 4.78 13.66 -1.08
N GLN A 106 4.39 14.16 0.09
CA GLN A 106 3.13 14.91 0.25
C GLN A 106 3.09 16.16 -0.62
N TRP A 107 4.22 16.86 -0.75
CA TRP A 107 4.34 18.02 -1.62
C TRP A 107 4.15 17.67 -3.09
N LEU A 108 4.75 16.57 -3.56
CA LEU A 108 4.54 16.08 -4.92
C LEU A 108 3.09 15.62 -5.14
N GLN A 109 2.49 14.94 -4.17
CA GLN A 109 1.09 14.49 -4.21
C GLN A 109 0.14 15.69 -4.41
N ILE A 110 0.26 16.75 -3.61
CA ILE A 110 -0.64 17.90 -3.74
C ILE A 110 -0.42 18.65 -5.05
N ARG A 111 0.85 18.84 -5.50
CA ARG A 111 1.12 19.48 -6.80
C ARG A 111 0.57 18.69 -7.97
N TRP A 112 0.71 17.36 -7.91
CA TRP A 112 0.17 16.49 -8.95
C TRP A 112 -1.36 16.50 -8.95
N ARG A 113 -1.99 16.40 -7.76
CA ARG A 113 -3.44 16.54 -7.60
C ARG A 113 -3.95 17.85 -8.16
N SER A 114 -3.36 18.99 -7.77
CA SER A 114 -3.78 20.30 -8.26
C SER A 114 -3.69 20.41 -9.78
N TRP A 115 -2.62 19.90 -10.38
CA TRP A 115 -2.48 19.90 -11.84
C TRP A 115 -3.54 19.03 -12.52
N MET A 116 -3.76 17.81 -12.02
CA MET A 116 -4.72 16.85 -12.61
C MET A 116 -6.16 17.33 -12.43
N THR A 117 -6.51 17.91 -11.28
CA THR A 117 -7.82 18.52 -11.05
C THR A 117 -8.05 19.69 -12.00
N ASN A 118 -7.07 20.60 -12.18
CA ASN A 118 -7.24 21.73 -13.10
C ASN A 118 -7.38 21.29 -14.56
N ASP A 119 -6.61 20.30 -15.00
CA ASP A 119 -6.68 19.75 -16.36
C ASP A 119 -8.04 19.09 -16.63
N ILE A 120 -8.50 18.21 -15.72
CA ILE A 120 -9.79 17.52 -15.85
C ILE A 120 -10.96 18.49 -15.70
N LEU A 121 -10.88 19.45 -14.79
CA LEU A 121 -11.92 20.48 -14.63
C LEU A 121 -12.02 21.36 -15.89
N GLY A 122 -10.89 21.71 -16.51
CA GLY A 122 -10.86 22.41 -17.79
C GLY A 122 -11.58 21.63 -18.89
N GLN A 123 -11.32 20.34 -19.00
CA GLN A 123 -12.03 19.45 -19.95
C GLN A 123 -13.52 19.33 -19.61
N TYR A 124 -13.87 19.19 -18.33
CA TYR A 124 -15.25 19.09 -17.87
C TYR A 124 -16.09 20.35 -18.16
N MET A 125 -15.45 21.52 -18.11
CA MET A 125 -16.08 22.81 -18.44
C MET A 125 -16.07 23.14 -19.93
N SER A 126 -15.19 22.50 -20.72
CA SER A 126 -15.13 22.70 -22.18
C SER A 126 -16.35 22.14 -22.90
N ASP A 127 -16.78 22.80 -23.98
CA ASP A 127 -17.84 22.35 -24.90
C ASP A 127 -19.16 21.91 -24.23
N ARG A 128 -19.47 22.47 -23.05
CA ARG A 128 -20.63 22.08 -22.22
C ARG A 128 -20.62 20.56 -21.90
N ALA A 129 -19.44 19.97 -21.75
CA ALA A 129 -19.28 18.56 -21.42
C ALA A 129 -20.02 18.20 -20.12
N TYR A 130 -19.98 19.07 -19.11
CA TYR A 130 -20.76 18.90 -17.87
C TYR A 130 -22.26 18.65 -18.10
N TYR A 131 -22.85 19.33 -19.08
CA TYR A 131 -24.26 19.18 -19.42
C TYR A 131 -24.50 17.92 -20.25
N THR A 132 -23.64 17.68 -21.24
CA THR A 132 -23.75 16.52 -22.15
C THR A 132 -23.59 15.20 -21.39
N ILE A 133 -22.64 15.12 -20.45
CA ILE A 133 -22.41 13.94 -19.60
C ILE A 133 -23.65 13.65 -18.74
N GLY A 134 -24.29 14.70 -18.18
CA GLY A 134 -25.52 14.56 -17.43
C GLY A 134 -26.71 14.06 -18.25
N LEU A 135 -26.77 14.42 -19.55
CA LEU A 135 -27.81 13.94 -20.46
C LEU A 135 -27.58 12.48 -20.92
N THR A 136 -26.32 12.08 -21.14
CA THR A 136 -26.01 10.71 -21.59
C THR A 136 -26.37 9.64 -20.54
N HIS A 137 -26.43 10.00 -19.26
CA HIS A 137 -26.92 9.11 -18.20
C HIS A 137 -28.39 8.70 -18.38
N VAL A 138 -29.21 9.53 -19.04
CA VAL A 138 -30.63 9.27 -19.27
C VAL A 138 -30.85 8.29 -20.45
N ALA A 139 -29.86 8.11 -21.33
CA ALA A 139 -29.98 7.36 -22.58
C ALA A 139 -29.56 5.88 -22.50
N GLY A 140 -29.27 5.35 -21.31
CA GLY A 140 -28.95 3.92 -21.11
C GLY A 140 -27.55 3.48 -21.54
N ASP A 141 -26.69 4.41 -21.96
CA ASP A 141 -25.23 4.19 -22.07
C ASP A 141 -24.63 4.28 -20.66
N PRO A 142 -23.71 3.40 -20.22
CA PRO A 142 -23.07 3.48 -18.90
C PRO A 142 -22.08 4.65 -18.82
N GLY A 143 -22.48 5.84 -19.26
CA GLY A 143 -21.69 7.07 -19.27
C GLY A 143 -20.97 7.32 -17.94
N THR A 144 -20.02 8.24 -17.95
CA THR A 144 -19.17 8.54 -16.79
C THR A 144 -20.00 8.86 -15.54
N ASP A 145 -20.20 7.86 -14.69
CA ASP A 145 -20.96 7.98 -13.45
C ASP A 145 -20.20 8.81 -12.41
N ASN A 146 -20.94 9.68 -11.73
CA ASN A 146 -20.51 10.54 -10.63
C ASN A 146 -19.24 11.39 -10.91
N PRO A 147 -19.29 12.34 -11.88
CA PRO A 147 -18.12 13.14 -12.28
C PRO A 147 -17.55 14.00 -11.13
N ASP A 148 -18.40 14.46 -10.22
CA ASP A 148 -18.03 15.16 -8.98
C ASP A 148 -17.19 14.29 -8.03
N GLN A 149 -17.58 13.03 -7.83
CA GLN A 149 -16.77 12.08 -7.05
C GLN A 149 -15.44 11.79 -7.73
N ARG A 150 -15.44 11.58 -9.05
CA ARG A 150 -14.21 11.33 -9.81
C ARG A 150 -13.21 12.48 -9.67
N ILE A 151 -13.68 13.72 -9.78
CA ILE A 151 -12.82 14.90 -9.70
C ILE A 151 -12.33 15.16 -8.26
N SER A 152 -13.19 14.94 -7.25
CA SER A 152 -12.87 15.27 -5.85
C SER A 152 -12.11 14.17 -5.10
N GLU A 153 -12.55 12.92 -5.25
CA GLU A 153 -12.05 11.75 -4.53
C GLU A 153 -11.08 10.92 -5.38
N ASP A 154 -11.49 10.50 -6.58
CA ASP A 154 -10.68 9.55 -7.36
C ASP A 154 -9.34 10.15 -7.79
N ILE A 155 -9.28 11.44 -8.15
CA ILE A 155 -8.00 12.11 -8.44
C ILE A 155 -7.09 12.11 -7.20
N ARG A 156 -7.65 12.34 -6.00
CA ARG A 156 -6.90 12.32 -4.74
C ARG A 156 -6.34 10.93 -4.47
N ASP A 157 -7.17 9.90 -4.58
CA ASP A 157 -6.79 8.51 -4.32
C ASP A 157 -5.82 7.99 -5.39
N PHE A 158 -6.00 8.38 -6.66
CA PHE A 158 -5.11 8.02 -7.75
C PHE A 158 -3.71 8.60 -7.55
N THR A 159 -3.60 9.90 -7.28
CA THR A 159 -2.31 10.58 -7.15
C THR A 159 -1.53 10.13 -5.91
N SER A 160 -2.21 9.94 -4.77
CA SER A 160 -1.60 9.41 -3.55
C SER A 160 -1.20 7.94 -3.70
N SER A 161 -2.15 7.05 -4.03
CA SER A 161 -1.91 5.61 -4.11
C SER A 161 -0.88 5.25 -5.17
N THR A 162 -0.85 5.95 -6.31
CA THR A 162 0.12 5.66 -7.37
C THR A 162 1.55 6.00 -6.93
N LEU A 163 1.75 7.14 -6.27
CA LEU A 163 3.07 7.49 -5.72
C LEU A 163 3.49 6.52 -4.62
N ASP A 164 2.60 6.24 -3.67
CA ASP A 164 2.88 5.36 -2.53
C ASP A 164 3.23 3.94 -3.00
N LEU A 165 2.48 3.41 -3.97
CA LEU A 165 2.72 2.09 -4.54
C LEU A 165 4.02 2.06 -5.33
N ALA A 166 4.33 3.07 -6.13
CA ALA A 166 5.57 3.13 -6.90
C ALA A 166 6.81 3.17 -5.98
N ILE A 167 6.80 4.05 -4.98
CA ILE A 167 7.91 4.20 -4.02
C ILE A 167 8.07 2.94 -3.18
N SER A 168 6.95 2.41 -2.64
CA SER A 168 6.97 1.18 -1.87
C SER A 168 7.48 0.00 -2.70
N PHE A 169 7.05 -0.12 -3.96
CA PHE A 169 7.49 -1.19 -4.84
C PHE A 169 9.01 -1.15 -5.08
N ILE A 170 9.57 0.03 -5.36
CA ILE A 170 11.03 0.21 -5.50
C ILE A 170 11.72 -0.22 -4.21
N SER A 171 11.31 0.32 -3.06
CA SER A 171 11.91 -0.01 -1.77
C SER A 171 11.83 -1.50 -1.43
N ARG A 172 10.69 -2.16 -1.73
CA ARG A 172 10.50 -3.60 -1.47
C ARG A 172 11.38 -4.45 -2.37
N ILE A 173 11.52 -4.10 -3.65
CA ILE A 173 12.43 -4.79 -4.57
C ILE A 173 13.88 -4.61 -4.14
N THR A 174 14.30 -3.38 -3.82
CA THR A 174 15.68 -3.13 -3.36
C THR A 174 15.97 -3.90 -2.09
N ASN A 175 15.06 -3.91 -1.12
CA ASN A 175 15.19 -4.73 0.08
C ASN A 175 15.32 -6.22 -0.26
N LEU A 176 14.45 -6.75 -1.13
CA LEU A 176 14.51 -8.15 -1.56
C LEU A 176 15.89 -8.50 -2.14
N PHE A 177 16.42 -7.66 -3.03
CA PHE A 177 17.76 -7.86 -3.60
C PHE A 177 18.86 -7.77 -2.52
N SER A 178 18.85 -6.73 -1.68
CA SER A 178 19.84 -6.55 -0.61
C SER A 178 19.87 -7.74 0.34
N PHE A 179 18.72 -8.13 0.89
CA PHE A 179 18.64 -9.26 1.81
C PHE A 179 18.92 -10.60 1.15
N SER A 180 18.60 -10.76 -0.14
CA SER A 180 18.99 -11.96 -0.89
C SER A 180 20.51 -12.09 -0.97
N VAL A 181 21.22 -10.99 -1.26
CA VAL A 181 22.70 -10.96 -1.32
C VAL A 181 23.31 -11.22 0.05
N ILE A 182 22.80 -10.57 1.11
CA ILE A 182 23.27 -10.78 2.49
C ILE A 182 23.08 -12.24 2.90
N LEU A 183 21.87 -12.77 2.72
CA LEU A 183 21.54 -14.13 3.10
C LEU A 183 22.38 -15.15 2.31
N TRP A 184 22.61 -14.90 1.02
CA TRP A 184 23.50 -15.74 0.22
C TRP A 184 24.95 -15.70 0.73
N GLY A 185 25.47 -14.52 1.07
CA GLY A 185 26.83 -14.35 1.59
C GLY A 185 27.06 -15.00 2.95
N LEU A 186 26.05 -14.97 3.83
CA LEU A 186 26.09 -15.64 5.14
C LEU A 186 25.76 -17.14 5.05
N SER A 187 25.02 -17.54 4.02
CA SER A 187 24.65 -18.93 3.82
C SER A 187 25.86 -19.72 3.32
N GLY A 188 26.51 -20.44 4.24
CA GLY A 188 27.49 -21.46 3.88
C GLY A 188 26.93 -22.56 2.97
N ALA A 189 27.80 -23.51 2.61
CA ALA A 189 27.39 -24.70 1.89
C ALA A 189 27.01 -25.82 2.88
N THR A 190 25.85 -26.42 2.67
CA THR A 190 25.38 -27.56 3.49
C THR A 190 25.14 -28.76 2.59
N GLN A 191 25.50 -29.95 3.07
CA GLN A 191 25.15 -31.20 2.39
C GLN A 191 23.74 -31.64 2.78
N ILE A 192 22.87 -31.74 1.79
CA ILE A 192 21.50 -32.23 1.96
C ILE A 192 21.36 -33.46 1.05
N PHE A 193 21.08 -34.63 1.63
CA PHE A 193 20.99 -35.91 0.91
C PHE A 193 22.22 -36.24 0.04
N GLY A 194 23.42 -35.90 0.51
CA GLY A 194 24.68 -36.14 -0.22
C GLY A 194 24.98 -35.13 -1.35
N VAL A 195 24.10 -34.15 -1.57
CA VAL A 195 24.32 -33.05 -2.52
C VAL A 195 24.70 -31.78 -1.75
N THR A 196 25.83 -31.18 -2.10
CA THR A 196 26.25 -29.89 -1.54
C THR A 196 25.45 -28.77 -2.20
N ILE A 197 24.61 -28.08 -1.42
CA ILE A 197 23.81 -26.95 -1.90
C ILE A 197 24.43 -25.66 -1.36
N PRO A 198 25.04 -24.81 -2.22
CA PRO A 198 25.46 -23.47 -1.82
C PRO A 198 24.23 -22.59 -1.60
N GLY A 199 24.29 -21.68 -0.63
CA GLY A 199 23.18 -20.76 -0.40
C GLY A 199 21.92 -21.45 0.13
N TYR A 200 22.03 -22.56 0.86
CA TYR A 200 20.87 -23.36 1.29
C TYR A 200 19.81 -22.54 2.05
N MET A 201 20.22 -21.54 2.84
CA MET A 201 19.27 -20.68 3.57
C MET A 201 18.46 -19.78 2.62
N PHE A 202 19.07 -19.32 1.53
CA PHE A 202 18.39 -18.55 0.50
C PHE A 202 17.30 -19.39 -0.18
N TRP A 203 17.63 -20.61 -0.60
CA TRP A 203 16.67 -21.52 -1.21
C TRP A 203 15.55 -21.94 -0.25
N GLY A 204 15.91 -22.21 1.02
CA GLY A 204 14.93 -22.50 2.07
C GLY A 204 13.96 -21.34 2.29
N ALA A 205 14.48 -20.12 2.42
CA ALA A 205 13.66 -18.91 2.56
C ALA A 205 12.78 -18.66 1.34
N LEU A 206 13.29 -18.86 0.12
CA LEU A 206 12.53 -18.71 -1.11
C LEU A 206 11.37 -19.71 -1.17
N LEU A 207 11.63 -20.98 -0.86
CA LEU A 207 10.60 -22.02 -0.85
C LEU A 207 9.54 -21.75 0.21
N TYR A 208 9.96 -21.33 1.41
CA TYR A 208 9.05 -20.91 2.47
C TYR A 208 8.17 -19.73 2.03
N ALA A 209 8.76 -18.71 1.41
CA ALA A 209 8.03 -17.53 0.93
C ALA A 209 7.02 -17.89 -0.17
N VAL A 210 7.37 -18.77 -1.11
CA VAL A 210 6.47 -19.25 -2.17
C VAL A 210 5.32 -20.06 -1.57
N ALA A 211 5.62 -21.00 -0.66
CA ALA A 211 4.62 -21.81 0.01
C ALA A 211 3.66 -20.95 0.86
N GLY A 212 4.20 -20.01 1.64
CA GLY A 212 3.44 -19.05 2.43
C GLY A 212 2.56 -18.16 1.56
N THR A 213 3.08 -17.65 0.45
CA THR A 213 2.31 -16.84 -0.52
C THR A 213 1.16 -17.64 -1.13
N PHE A 214 1.43 -18.88 -1.54
CA PHE A 214 0.41 -19.77 -2.10
C PHE A 214 -0.70 -20.05 -1.08
N LEU A 215 -0.34 -20.41 0.16
CA LEU A 215 -1.31 -20.70 1.21
C LEU A 215 -2.13 -19.46 1.59
N THR A 216 -1.46 -18.31 1.72
CA THR A 216 -2.11 -16.99 1.93
C THR A 216 -3.11 -16.69 0.82
N HIS A 217 -2.75 -16.92 -0.44
CA HIS A 217 -3.64 -16.70 -1.58
C HIS A 217 -4.87 -17.62 -1.54
N VAL A 218 -4.68 -18.91 -1.25
CA VAL A 218 -5.76 -19.90 -1.18
C VAL A 218 -6.75 -19.59 -0.04
N VAL A 219 -6.26 -19.14 1.12
CA VAL A 219 -7.10 -18.76 2.26
C VAL A 219 -7.76 -17.39 2.01
N GLY A 220 -7.00 -16.43 1.49
CA GLY A 220 -7.41 -15.04 1.29
C GLY A 220 -8.39 -14.82 0.15
N ARG A 221 -8.41 -15.67 -0.89
CA ARG A 221 -9.29 -15.48 -2.07
C ARG A 221 -10.79 -15.34 -1.73
N GLN A 222 -11.23 -15.92 -0.62
CA GLN A 222 -12.62 -15.84 -0.14
C GLN A 222 -12.98 -14.46 0.45
N LEU A 223 -12.00 -13.63 0.81
CA LEU A 223 -12.25 -12.30 1.35
C LEU A 223 -12.80 -11.33 0.30
N VAL A 224 -12.44 -11.49 -0.97
CA VAL A 224 -12.92 -10.63 -2.06
C VAL A 224 -14.44 -10.69 -2.21
N PRO A 225 -15.07 -11.87 -2.44
CA PRO A 225 -16.53 -11.95 -2.55
C PRO A 225 -17.24 -11.57 -1.24
N LEU A 226 -16.63 -11.84 -0.07
CA LEU A 226 -17.21 -11.42 1.21
C LEU A 226 -17.22 -9.91 1.40
N ASN A 227 -16.14 -9.21 1.03
CA ASN A 227 -16.08 -7.75 1.07
C ASN A 227 -17.09 -7.12 0.09
N PHE A 228 -17.28 -7.71 -1.09
CA PHE A 228 -18.32 -7.29 -2.03
C PHE A 228 -19.71 -7.46 -1.41
N MET A 229 -19.99 -8.63 -0.83
CA MET A 229 -21.26 -8.89 -0.16
C MET A 229 -21.48 -7.98 1.06
N ARG A 230 -20.42 -7.56 1.76
CA ARG A 230 -20.50 -6.54 2.83
C ARG A 230 -20.95 -5.21 2.28
N GLN A 231 -20.29 -4.72 1.22
CA GLN A 231 -20.65 -3.44 0.59
C GLN A 231 -22.11 -3.46 0.10
N LYS A 232 -22.52 -4.57 -0.52
CA LYS A 232 -23.91 -4.76 -0.96
C LYS A 232 -24.88 -4.73 0.22
N ALA A 233 -24.64 -5.53 1.27
CA ALA A 233 -25.53 -5.58 2.44
C ALA A 233 -25.63 -4.23 3.16
N GLU A 234 -24.53 -3.48 3.29
CA GLU A 234 -24.55 -2.13 3.86
C GLU A 234 -25.31 -1.13 2.97
N ALA A 235 -25.16 -1.23 1.64
CA ALA A 235 -25.89 -0.40 0.69
C ALA A 235 -27.40 -0.70 0.75
N ASP A 236 -27.80 -1.97 0.76
CA ASP A 236 -29.20 -2.40 0.86
C ASP A 236 -29.84 -1.93 2.18
N PHE A 237 -29.11 -2.00 3.30
CA PHE A 237 -29.56 -1.47 4.58
C PHE A 237 -29.71 0.06 4.56
N ARG A 238 -28.73 0.78 3.99
CA ARG A 238 -28.79 2.25 3.86
C ARG A 238 -29.94 2.68 2.96
N TYR A 239 -30.16 1.96 1.86
CA TYR A 239 -31.28 2.21 0.95
C TYR A 239 -32.63 2.01 1.66
N ALA A 240 -32.77 0.95 2.47
CA ALA A 240 -33.99 0.71 3.24
C ALA A 240 -34.29 1.86 4.23
N LEU A 241 -33.27 2.44 4.86
CA LEU A 241 -33.42 3.62 5.72
C LEU A 241 -33.84 4.86 4.94
N VAL A 242 -33.27 5.09 3.76
CA VAL A 242 -33.67 6.19 2.88
C VAL A 242 -35.12 6.04 2.43
N ARG A 243 -35.53 4.82 2.01
CA ARG A 243 -36.92 4.50 1.65
C ARG A 243 -37.88 4.79 2.80
N LEU A 244 -37.55 4.38 4.03
CA LEU A 244 -38.38 4.66 5.21
C LEU A 244 -38.54 6.17 5.42
N ARG A 245 -37.44 6.94 5.30
CA ARG A 245 -37.48 8.40 5.43
C ARG A 245 -38.36 9.05 4.36
N GLU A 246 -38.27 8.60 3.11
CA GLU A 246 -39.06 9.12 1.99
C GLU A 246 -40.56 8.79 2.10
N ASN A 247 -40.90 7.66 2.74
CA ASN A 247 -42.29 7.21 2.92
C ASN A 247 -42.79 7.36 4.37
N GLY A 248 -42.12 8.17 5.19
CA GLY A 248 -42.35 8.24 6.63
C GLY A 248 -43.76 8.67 7.02
N GLU A 249 -44.39 9.55 6.23
CA GLU A 249 -45.77 10.00 6.47
C GLU A 249 -46.78 8.86 6.33
N GLY A 250 -46.64 8.02 5.29
CA GLY A 250 -47.50 6.85 5.10
C GLY A 250 -47.35 5.81 6.20
N VAL A 251 -46.12 5.62 6.70
CA VAL A 251 -45.84 4.72 7.83
C VAL A 251 -46.46 5.26 9.13
N ALA A 252 -46.33 6.57 9.40
CA ALA A 252 -46.90 7.19 10.60
C ALA A 252 -48.44 7.17 10.60
N LEU A 253 -49.07 7.46 9.46
CA LEU A 253 -50.54 7.42 9.32
C LEU A 253 -51.12 6.01 9.49
N SER A 254 -50.36 4.98 9.11
CA SER A 254 -50.77 3.58 9.23
C SER A 254 -50.32 2.90 10.53
N SER A 255 -49.56 3.58 11.39
CA SER A 255 -48.90 2.99 12.57
C SER A 255 -48.08 1.73 12.22
N GLY A 256 -47.38 1.78 11.08
CA GLY A 256 -46.61 0.67 10.49
C GLY A 256 -45.20 0.48 11.06
N GLU A 257 -44.84 1.15 12.16
CA GLU A 257 -43.45 1.20 12.64
C GLU A 257 -42.90 -0.17 13.04
N VAL A 258 -43.75 -1.07 13.56
CA VAL A 258 -43.34 -2.43 13.94
C VAL A 258 -42.92 -3.24 12.72
N GLU A 259 -43.63 -3.10 11.60
CA GLU A 259 -43.34 -3.83 10.36
C GLU A 259 -42.08 -3.28 9.68
N GLU A 260 -41.95 -1.96 9.56
CA GLU A 260 -40.74 -1.32 9.01
C GLU A 260 -39.49 -1.62 9.87
N LYS A 261 -39.64 -1.68 11.20
CA LYS A 261 -38.55 -2.13 12.09
C LYS A 261 -38.14 -3.58 11.81
N ALA A 262 -39.09 -4.48 11.54
CA ALA A 262 -38.78 -5.87 11.20
C ALA A 262 -38.05 -5.99 9.84
N VAL A 263 -38.44 -5.19 8.85
CA VAL A 263 -37.77 -5.11 7.54
C VAL A 263 -36.33 -4.61 7.71
N LEU A 264 -36.12 -3.51 8.42
CA LEU A 264 -34.79 -2.97 8.72
C LEU A 264 -33.93 -3.97 9.51
N GLY A 265 -34.52 -4.65 10.50
CA GLY A 265 -33.84 -5.69 11.28
C GLY A 265 -33.38 -6.87 10.42
N THR A 266 -34.17 -7.28 9.44
CA THR A 266 -33.80 -8.34 8.48
C THR A 266 -32.60 -7.91 7.63
N ARG A 267 -32.62 -6.68 7.08
CA ARG A 267 -31.49 -6.13 6.33
C ARG A 267 -30.22 -6.01 7.17
N PHE A 268 -30.36 -5.57 8.42
CA PHE A 268 -29.23 -5.50 9.34
C PHE A 268 -28.68 -6.89 9.70
N THR A 269 -29.54 -7.92 9.75
CA THR A 269 -29.10 -9.31 9.97
C THR A 269 -28.23 -9.83 8.83
N GLU A 270 -28.47 -9.40 7.58
CA GLU A 270 -27.61 -9.73 6.44
C GLU A 270 -26.21 -9.10 6.61
N VAL A 271 -26.14 -7.85 7.11
CA VAL A 271 -24.89 -7.15 7.44
C VAL A 271 -24.12 -7.91 8.52
N THR A 272 -24.76 -8.24 9.65
CA THR A 272 -24.10 -8.93 10.77
C THR A 272 -23.65 -10.35 10.39
N THR A 273 -24.46 -11.08 9.63
CA THR A 273 -24.10 -12.43 9.14
C THR A 273 -22.88 -12.38 8.23
N ASN A 274 -22.82 -11.41 7.31
CA ASN A 274 -21.63 -11.19 6.49
C ASN A 274 -20.41 -10.83 7.35
N TRP A 275 -20.61 -9.94 8.33
CA TRP A 275 -19.56 -9.50 9.24
C TRP A 275 -18.90 -10.67 9.98
N PHE A 276 -19.68 -11.59 10.55
CA PHE A 276 -19.13 -12.79 11.19
C PHE A 276 -18.36 -13.70 10.22
N ARG A 277 -18.82 -13.83 8.97
CA ARG A 277 -18.08 -14.58 7.94
C ARG A 277 -16.75 -13.91 7.61
N LEU A 278 -16.72 -12.58 7.47
CA LEU A 278 -15.50 -11.80 7.27
C LEU A 278 -14.55 -11.95 8.46
N MET A 279 -15.05 -11.81 9.68
CA MET A 279 -14.26 -11.94 10.91
C MET A 279 -13.57 -13.30 10.98
N THR A 280 -14.33 -14.38 10.75
CA THR A 280 -13.79 -15.75 10.76
C THR A 280 -12.71 -15.95 9.69
N ARG A 281 -12.91 -15.40 8.49
CA ARG A 281 -11.91 -15.50 7.41
C ARG A 281 -10.66 -14.66 7.68
N ARG A 282 -10.82 -13.45 8.23
CA ARG A 282 -9.70 -12.60 8.65
C ARG A 282 -8.90 -13.25 9.77
N PHE A 283 -9.56 -13.85 10.74
CA PHE A 283 -8.89 -14.61 11.81
C PHE A 283 -8.05 -15.77 11.25
N LYS A 284 -8.62 -16.58 10.35
CA LYS A 284 -7.87 -17.66 9.67
C LYS A 284 -6.68 -17.17 8.86
N LEU A 285 -6.80 -16.00 8.24
CA LEU A 285 -5.71 -15.39 7.49
C LEU A 285 -4.61 -14.86 8.44
N SER A 286 -5.00 -14.16 9.50
CA SER A 286 -4.08 -13.61 10.51
C SER A 286 -3.26 -14.70 11.19
N LEU A 287 -3.87 -15.84 11.54
CA LEU A 287 -3.16 -17.01 12.07
C LEU A 287 -2.05 -17.54 11.16
N LEU A 288 -2.10 -17.22 9.87
CA LEU A 288 -1.13 -17.66 8.88
C LEU A 288 -0.10 -16.59 8.52
N THR A 289 -0.47 -15.31 8.60
CA THR A 289 0.39 -14.19 8.19
C THR A 289 1.14 -13.54 9.34
N ASP A 290 0.63 -13.67 10.56
CA ASP A 290 1.15 -12.95 11.74
C ASP A 290 2.02 -13.85 12.64
N THR A 291 2.44 -15.02 12.14
CA THR A 291 3.39 -15.96 12.75
C THR A 291 4.77 -15.85 12.11
#